data_AF-A0A6B2DMM6-F1
#
_entry.id   AF-A0A6B2DMM6-F1
#
_cell.length_a   1.000
_cell.length_b   1.000
_cell.length_c   1.000
_cell.angle_alpha   90.00
_cell.angle_beta   90.00
_cell.angle_gamma   90.00
#
_symmetry.space_group_name_H-M   'P 1'
#
loop_
_entity.id
_entity.type
_entity.pdbx_description
1 polymer ?
#
loop_
_entity_poly.entity_id
_entity_poly.type
_entity_poly.pdbx_seq_one_letter_code
_entity_poly.pdbx_strand_id
1 'polypeptide(L)'
;MADAVRVVRAVVDVPLFVKLPGQASDVVALARAARSAGADAVGLVGRYPGFLPDLDGGAVLGSWGAWSSPGCLPMSLYWVGKAFQRLDVPLIGTNGARTAKDVLRFLAAGARAVEVVTALWLGGPVALRELVDGVAGVDEGFVGSALAGTREYADVPPLPAPAWLPYTARWTSSGR
;
A
#
# COMPACT_ATOMS: atom_id res chain seq x y z
N MET A 1 14.03 -0.86 -14.91
CA MET A 1 12.60 -0.50 -14.73
C MET A 1 12.12 0.41 -15.84
N ALA A 2 12.63 1.64 -15.97
CA ALA A 2 12.21 2.58 -17.02
C ALA A 2 12.29 1.98 -18.45
N ASP A 3 13.35 1.24 -18.77
CA ASP A 3 13.49 0.58 -20.08
C ASP A 3 12.35 -0.40 -20.36
N ALA A 4 11.95 -1.20 -19.38
CA ALA A 4 10.84 -2.14 -19.52
C ALA A 4 9.52 -1.40 -19.77
N VAL A 5 9.27 -0.28 -19.07
CA VAL A 5 8.08 0.55 -19.29
C VAL A 5 8.09 1.14 -20.70
N ARG A 6 9.22 1.65 -21.20
CA ARG A 6 9.31 2.20 -22.58
C ARG A 6 9.07 1.14 -23.64
N VAL A 7 9.62 -0.06 -23.46
CA VAL A 7 9.41 -1.18 -24.39
C VAL A 7 7.92 -1.55 -24.47
N VAL A 8 7.23 -1.63 -23.33
CA VAL A 8 5.79 -1.92 -23.31
C VAL A 8 4.98 -0.76 -23.89
N ARG A 9 5.26 0.49 -23.49
CA ARG A 9 4.56 1.68 -23.98
C ARG A 9 4.65 1.83 -25.50
N ALA A 10 5.79 1.45 -26.10
CA ALA A 10 6.00 1.56 -27.54
C ALA A 10 5.11 0.63 -28.38
N VAL A 11 4.48 -0.38 -27.78
CA VAL A 11 3.68 -1.39 -28.50
C VAL A 11 2.23 -1.49 -28.03
N VAL A 12 1.81 -0.63 -27.09
CA VAL A 12 0.43 -0.56 -26.60
C VAL A 12 -0.03 0.88 -26.62
N ASP A 13 -1.34 1.12 -26.79
CA ASP A 13 -1.98 2.45 -26.70
C ASP A 13 -3.00 2.55 -25.56
N VAL A 14 -3.33 1.43 -24.91
CA VAL A 14 -4.20 1.38 -23.73
C VAL A 14 -3.52 2.01 -22.50
N PRO A 15 -4.29 2.41 -21.46
CA PRO A 15 -3.71 2.90 -20.22
C PRO A 15 -2.70 1.92 -19.60
N LEU A 16 -1.51 2.41 -19.28
CA LEU A 16 -0.41 1.62 -18.74
C LEU A 16 -0.23 1.86 -17.24
N PHE A 17 -0.67 0.89 -16.44
CA PHE A 17 -0.45 0.84 -15.01
C PHE A 17 0.82 0.05 -14.67
N VAL A 18 1.73 0.64 -13.88
CA VAL A 18 2.98 0.00 -13.46
C VAL A 18 2.99 -0.23 -11.94
N LYS A 19 3.01 -1.50 -11.53
CA LYS A 19 3.06 -1.89 -10.12
C LYS A 19 4.50 -2.03 -9.62
N LEU A 20 4.83 -1.32 -8.55
CA LEU A 20 6.21 -1.20 -8.06
C LEU A 20 6.43 -1.93 -6.72
N PRO A 21 7.66 -2.41 -6.47
CA PRO A 21 8.04 -3.02 -5.19
C PRO A 21 8.10 -1.98 -4.05
N GLY A 22 7.88 -2.43 -2.82
CA GLY A 22 7.94 -1.60 -1.60
C GLY A 22 9.27 -1.63 -0.86
N GLN A 23 10.19 -2.50 -1.27
CA GLN A 23 11.49 -2.74 -0.64
C GLN A 23 12.65 -1.95 -1.28
N ALA A 24 12.36 -1.11 -2.27
CA ALA A 24 13.39 -0.23 -2.83
C ALA A 24 13.75 0.86 -1.81
N SER A 25 15.02 1.27 -1.80
CA SER A 25 15.49 2.37 -0.95
C SER A 25 14.77 3.68 -1.23
N ASP A 26 14.38 3.91 -2.48
CA ASP A 26 13.57 5.06 -2.89
C ASP A 26 12.48 4.61 -3.88
N VAL A 27 11.31 4.26 -3.33
CA VAL A 27 10.12 3.90 -4.12
C VAL A 27 9.59 5.11 -4.89
N VAL A 28 9.79 6.34 -4.40
CA VAL A 28 9.34 7.56 -5.09
C VAL A 28 10.17 7.80 -6.36
N ALA A 29 11.48 7.55 -6.31
CA ALA A 29 12.33 7.60 -7.49
C ALA A 29 11.91 6.55 -8.54
N LEU A 30 11.55 5.33 -8.11
CA LEU A 30 11.01 4.31 -9.02
C LEU A 30 9.69 4.74 -9.67
N ALA A 31 8.77 5.32 -8.88
CA ALA A 31 7.51 5.84 -9.38
C ALA A 31 7.71 6.99 -10.38
N ARG A 32 8.64 7.90 -10.10
CA ARG A 32 9.06 8.97 -11.03
C ARG A 32 9.60 8.39 -12.33
N ALA A 33 10.46 7.37 -12.24
CA ALA A 33 11.05 6.72 -13.40
C ALA A 33 10.00 5.99 -14.25
N ALA A 34 9.02 5.32 -13.62
CA ALA A 34 7.91 4.68 -14.32
C ALA A 34 7.04 5.71 -15.05
N ARG A 35 6.65 6.81 -14.38
CA ARG A 35 5.90 7.90 -15.00
C ARG A 35 6.64 8.50 -16.19
N SER A 36 7.92 8.84 -16.00
CA SER A 36 8.76 9.44 -17.05
C SER A 36 8.97 8.51 -18.25
N ALA A 37 8.79 7.20 -18.06
CA ALA A 37 8.91 6.19 -19.11
C ALA A 37 7.57 5.90 -19.84
N GLY A 38 6.48 6.56 -19.45
CA GLY A 38 5.18 6.43 -20.11
C GLY A 38 4.10 5.67 -19.32
N ALA A 39 4.30 5.45 -18.01
CA ALA A 39 3.22 4.94 -17.17
C ALA A 39 2.12 6.01 -16.96
N ASP A 40 0.86 5.62 -17.13
CA ASP A 40 -0.32 6.45 -16.90
C ASP A 40 -0.76 6.45 -15.44
N ALA A 41 -0.47 5.35 -14.72
CA ALA A 41 -0.69 5.21 -13.28
C ALA A 41 0.38 4.34 -12.63
N VAL A 42 0.58 4.50 -11.32
CA VAL A 42 1.57 3.74 -10.55
C VAL A 42 0.95 3.06 -9.34
N GLY A 43 1.28 1.78 -9.14
CA GLY A 43 0.77 0.96 -8.04
C GLY A 43 1.78 0.81 -6.91
N LEU A 44 1.40 1.19 -5.70
CA LEU A 44 2.26 1.22 -4.51
C LEU A 44 1.59 0.48 -3.33
N VAL A 45 2.19 -0.55 -2.73
CA VAL A 45 3.42 -1.26 -3.11
C VAL A 45 3.18 -2.76 -3.21
N GLY A 46 4.01 -3.46 -3.98
CA GLY A 46 4.06 -4.91 -3.99
C GLY A 46 4.23 -5.52 -2.59
N ARG A 47 3.99 -6.83 -2.50
CA ARG A 47 4.20 -7.60 -1.27
C ARG A 47 5.66 -7.49 -0.79
N TYR A 48 5.86 -7.58 0.52
CA TYR A 48 7.20 -7.56 1.10
C TYR A 48 7.83 -8.96 1.05
N PRO A 49 9.14 -9.10 0.86
CA PRO A 49 9.82 -10.38 1.06
C PRO A 49 9.58 -10.89 2.49
N GLY A 50 9.36 -12.20 2.63
CA GLY A 50 9.15 -12.83 3.92
C GLY A 50 9.64 -14.26 3.92
N PHE A 51 10.04 -14.72 5.11
CA PHE A 51 10.39 -16.11 5.36
C PHE A 51 9.86 -16.47 6.74
N LEU A 52 9.07 -17.54 6.81
CA LEU A 52 8.51 -18.06 8.06
C LEU A 52 8.83 -19.55 8.12
N PRO A 53 9.78 -19.98 8.95
CA PRO A 53 10.11 -21.39 9.09
C PRO A 53 8.94 -22.15 9.71
N ASP A 54 8.72 -23.36 9.24
CA ASP A 54 7.87 -24.33 9.93
C ASP A 54 8.73 -25.11 10.94
N LEU A 55 8.24 -25.29 12.17
CA LEU A 55 8.99 -25.97 13.23
C LEU A 55 9.11 -27.48 12.99
N ASP A 56 8.20 -28.05 12.19
CA ASP A 56 8.25 -29.45 11.78
C ASP A 56 9.09 -29.64 10.49
N GLY A 57 9.69 -28.56 9.97
CA GLY A 57 10.58 -28.55 8.83
C GLY A 57 9.98 -27.87 7.59
N GLY A 58 10.81 -27.11 6.87
CA GLY A 58 10.40 -26.34 5.70
C GLY A 58 10.00 -24.90 6.03
N ALA A 59 9.17 -24.30 5.19
CA ALA A 59 8.71 -22.91 5.33
C ALA A 59 7.19 -22.83 5.12
N VAL A 60 6.51 -22.08 5.99
CA VAL A 60 5.06 -21.84 5.91
C VAL A 60 4.67 -21.16 4.60
N LEU A 61 5.57 -20.34 4.05
CA LEU A 61 5.39 -19.67 2.74
C LEU A 61 5.83 -20.54 1.56
N GLY A 62 6.28 -21.78 1.80
CA GLY A 62 6.83 -22.71 0.81
C GLY A 62 8.14 -22.27 0.16
N SER A 63 8.66 -21.08 0.48
CA SER A 63 9.80 -20.46 -0.19
C SER A 63 10.31 -19.22 0.57
N TRP A 64 11.35 -18.58 0.04
CA TRP A 64 11.63 -17.16 0.25
C TRP A 64 10.51 -16.32 -0.39
N GLY A 65 9.38 -16.30 0.29
CA GLY A 65 8.09 -15.91 -0.26
C GLY A 65 7.80 -14.43 -0.19
N ALA A 66 6.61 -14.08 -0.68
CA ALA A 66 6.07 -12.73 -0.64
C ALA A 66 4.94 -12.65 0.42
N TRP A 67 5.17 -11.83 1.43
CA TRP A 67 4.32 -11.61 2.59
C TRP A 67 3.39 -10.40 2.41
N SER A 68 2.16 -10.57 2.87
CA SER A 68 1.14 -9.53 2.98
C SER A 68 0.41 -9.73 4.29
N SER A 69 0.26 -8.67 5.06
CA SER A 69 -0.51 -8.71 6.30
C SER A 69 -1.12 -7.34 6.59
N PRO A 70 -2.02 -7.24 7.57
CA PRO A 70 -2.56 -5.95 8.00
C PRO A 70 -1.48 -5.01 8.54
N GLY A 71 -0.40 -5.59 9.11
CA GLY A 71 0.77 -4.84 9.55
C GLY A 71 1.54 -4.18 8.40
N CYS A 72 1.27 -4.57 7.14
CA CYS A 72 1.83 -3.90 5.97
C CYS A 72 1.19 -2.54 5.68
N LEU A 73 -0.03 -2.28 6.19
CA LEU A 73 -0.79 -1.08 5.86
C LEU A 73 -0.02 0.22 6.11
N PRO A 74 0.61 0.47 7.29
CA PRO A 74 1.33 1.72 7.53
C PRO A 74 2.53 1.92 6.58
N MET A 75 3.23 0.85 6.22
CA MET A 75 4.37 0.91 5.31
C MET A 75 3.93 1.21 3.87
N SER A 76 2.79 0.63 3.44
CA SER A 76 2.20 0.96 2.14
C SER A 76 1.72 2.41 2.09
N LEU A 77 1.01 2.88 3.12
CA LEU A 77 0.53 4.26 3.23
C LEU A 77 1.69 5.27 3.25
N TYR A 78 2.82 4.94 3.88
CA TYR A 78 4.02 5.76 3.85
C TYR A 78 4.46 6.04 2.40
N TRP A 79 4.60 5.00 1.58
CA TRP A 79 5.04 5.18 0.19
C TRP A 79 4.02 5.90 -0.68
N VAL A 80 2.72 5.60 -0.50
CA VAL A 80 1.64 6.30 -1.21
C VAL A 80 1.66 7.79 -0.89
N GLY A 81 1.73 8.16 0.40
CA GLY A 81 1.78 9.57 0.83
C GLY A 81 3.03 10.30 0.35
N LYS A 82 4.21 9.67 0.46
CA LYS A 82 5.47 10.27 -0.02
C LYS A 82 5.46 10.49 -1.53
N ALA A 83 4.88 9.56 -2.29
CA ALA A 83 4.73 9.67 -3.74
C ALA A 83 3.73 10.78 -4.12
N PHE A 84 2.56 10.83 -3.48
CA PHE A 84 1.53 11.83 -3.75
C PHE A 84 2.05 13.27 -3.58
N GLN A 85 2.84 13.53 -2.54
CA GLN A 85 3.44 14.85 -2.30
C GLN A 85 4.47 15.28 -3.36
N ARG A 86 5.03 14.33 -4.12
CA ARG A 86 6.25 14.55 -4.92
C ARG A 86 6.06 14.29 -6.42
N LEU A 87 4.93 13.71 -6.80
CA LEU A 87 4.65 13.25 -8.15
C LEU A 87 3.23 13.61 -8.55
N ASP A 88 3.08 14.10 -9.78
CA ASP A 88 1.79 14.27 -10.44
C ASP A 88 1.51 13.03 -11.32
N VAL A 89 1.04 11.96 -10.67
CA VAL A 89 0.64 10.70 -11.32
C VAL A 89 -0.46 10.02 -10.50
N PRO A 90 -1.52 9.46 -11.13
CA PRO A 90 -2.50 8.65 -10.42
C PRO A 90 -1.83 7.47 -9.68
N LEU A 91 -2.11 7.38 -8.38
CA LEU A 91 -1.60 6.33 -7.50
C LEU A 91 -2.68 5.29 -7.19
N ILE A 92 -2.31 4.01 -7.25
CA ILE A 92 -3.15 2.89 -6.82
C ILE A 92 -2.51 2.27 -5.58
N GLY A 93 -3.22 2.28 -4.46
CA GLY A 93 -2.76 1.73 -3.19
C GLY A 93 -3.00 0.23 -3.10
N THR A 94 -2.10 -0.52 -2.48
CA THR A 94 -2.28 -1.96 -2.24
C THR A 94 -1.46 -2.42 -1.03
N ASN A 95 -1.63 -3.69 -0.65
CA ASN A 95 -0.94 -4.36 0.46
C ASN A 95 -1.30 -3.81 1.86
N GLY A 96 -2.26 -4.47 2.53
CA GLY A 96 -2.62 -4.24 3.93
C GLY A 96 -4.05 -3.77 4.20
N ALA A 97 -4.80 -3.34 3.19
CA ALA A 97 -6.22 -2.99 3.35
C ALA A 97 -7.09 -4.23 3.57
N ARG A 98 -8.00 -4.17 4.55
CA ARG A 98 -9.02 -5.23 4.76
C ARG A 98 -10.42 -4.71 5.07
N THR A 99 -10.54 -3.45 5.45
CA THR A 99 -11.80 -2.82 5.84
C THR A 99 -12.01 -1.53 5.06
N ALA A 100 -13.24 -1.02 5.02
CA ALA A 100 -13.53 0.26 4.38
C ALA A 100 -12.69 1.40 4.97
N LYS A 101 -12.45 1.37 6.30
CA LYS A 101 -11.55 2.31 6.97
C LYS A 101 -10.11 2.23 6.44
N ASP A 102 -9.61 1.05 6.06
CA ASP A 102 -8.27 0.93 5.49
C ASP A 102 -8.22 1.48 4.07
N VAL A 103 -9.28 1.27 3.28
CA VAL A 103 -9.45 1.88 1.95
C VAL A 103 -9.48 3.41 2.08
N LEU A 104 -10.26 3.96 3.01
CA LEU A 104 -10.30 5.40 3.30
C LEU A 104 -8.92 5.93 3.69
N ARG A 105 -8.11 5.19 4.45
CA ARG A 105 -6.73 5.62 4.76
C ARG A 105 -5.86 5.71 3.50
N PHE A 106 -6.00 4.78 2.56
CA PHE A 106 -5.29 4.86 1.28
C PHE A 106 -5.72 6.07 0.45
N LEU A 107 -7.03 6.33 0.35
CA LEU A 107 -7.54 7.50 -0.34
C LEU A 107 -7.04 8.79 0.32
N ALA A 108 -7.16 8.90 1.64
CA ALA A 108 -6.66 10.03 2.42
C ALA A 108 -5.13 10.20 2.33
N ALA A 109 -4.38 9.14 2.05
CA ALA A 109 -2.94 9.19 1.79
C ALA A 109 -2.59 9.53 0.33
N GLY A 110 -3.57 9.70 -0.56
CA GLY A 110 -3.36 10.14 -1.94
C GLY A 110 -3.58 9.08 -3.02
N ALA A 111 -3.99 7.86 -2.67
CA ALA A 111 -4.41 6.88 -3.67
C ALA A 111 -5.75 7.29 -4.31
N ARG A 112 -5.90 7.03 -5.62
CA ARG A 112 -7.16 7.20 -6.36
C ARG A 112 -7.95 5.88 -6.46
N ALA A 113 -7.28 4.74 -6.29
CA ALA A 113 -7.91 3.42 -6.20
C ALA A 113 -7.14 2.54 -5.22
N VAL A 114 -7.79 1.49 -4.72
CA VAL A 114 -7.20 0.56 -3.75
C VAL A 114 -7.44 -0.88 -4.20
N GLU A 115 -6.37 -1.66 -4.32
CA GLU A 115 -6.45 -3.08 -4.59
C GLU A 115 -6.60 -3.86 -3.27
N VAL A 116 -7.49 -4.86 -3.25
CA VAL A 116 -7.76 -5.67 -2.06
C VAL A 116 -7.89 -7.13 -2.45
N VAL A 117 -7.07 -8.00 -1.83
CA VAL A 117 -7.10 -9.46 -2.09
C VAL A 117 -7.33 -10.25 -0.80
N THR A 118 -6.62 -9.93 0.30
CA THR A 118 -6.73 -10.68 1.55
C THR A 118 -8.15 -10.63 2.14
N ALA A 119 -8.84 -9.49 2.06
CA ALA A 119 -10.24 -9.40 2.50
C ALA A 119 -11.16 -10.34 1.71
N LEU A 120 -10.98 -10.39 0.38
CA LEU A 120 -11.73 -11.28 -0.50
C LEU A 120 -11.44 -12.75 -0.18
N TRP A 121 -10.19 -13.11 0.08
CA TRP A 121 -9.83 -14.50 0.41
C TRP A 121 -10.43 -14.97 1.74
N LEU A 122 -10.50 -14.10 2.74
CA LEU A 122 -10.99 -14.46 4.07
C LEU A 122 -12.52 -14.34 4.20
N GLY A 123 -13.12 -13.32 3.58
CA GLY A 123 -14.55 -13.00 3.70
C GLY A 123 -15.39 -13.35 2.47
N GLY A 124 -14.77 -13.84 1.39
CA GLY A 124 -15.45 -14.09 0.13
C GLY A 124 -15.92 -12.81 -0.58
N PRO A 125 -16.67 -12.94 -1.69
CA PRO A 125 -17.09 -11.80 -2.51
C PRO A 125 -17.94 -10.76 -1.78
N VAL A 126 -18.63 -11.14 -0.70
CA VAL A 126 -19.46 -10.20 0.09
C VAL A 126 -18.61 -9.11 0.74
N ALA A 127 -17.36 -9.42 1.12
CA ALA A 127 -16.43 -8.44 1.66
C ALA A 127 -16.17 -7.27 0.68
N LEU A 128 -16.20 -7.52 -0.64
CA LEU A 128 -16.04 -6.45 -1.62
C LEU A 128 -17.20 -5.45 -1.59
N ARG A 129 -18.43 -5.93 -1.39
CA ARG A 129 -19.61 -5.04 -1.27
C ARG A 129 -19.48 -4.15 -0.04
N GLU A 130 -19.13 -4.72 1.11
CA GLU A 130 -18.92 -3.94 2.34
C GLU A 130 -17.83 -2.86 2.18
N LEU A 131 -16.76 -3.17 1.45
CA LEU A 131 -15.69 -2.21 1.14
C LEU A 131 -16.19 -1.08 0.24
N VAL A 132 -16.94 -1.39 -0.81
CA VAL A 132 -17.49 -0.39 -1.74
C VAL A 132 -18.52 0.50 -1.03
N ASP A 133 -19.47 -0.10 -0.31
CA ASP A 133 -20.51 0.64 0.41
C ASP A 133 -19.89 1.53 1.50
N GLY A 134 -18.89 1.03 2.21
CA GLY A 134 -18.22 1.77 3.28
C GLY A 134 -17.35 2.95 2.82
N VAL A 135 -17.12 3.09 1.52
CA VAL A 135 -16.45 4.26 0.92
C VAL A 135 -17.37 5.06 0.00
N ALA A 136 -18.66 4.72 -0.05
CA ALA A 136 -19.65 5.46 -0.80
C ALA A 136 -19.73 6.92 -0.29
N GLY A 137 -19.77 7.88 -1.20
CA GLY A 137 -19.85 9.31 -0.86
C GLY A 137 -18.52 10.02 -0.59
N VAL A 138 -17.39 9.34 -0.77
CA VAL A 138 -16.07 10.00 -0.77
C VAL A 138 -15.92 10.83 -2.05
N ASP A 139 -15.54 12.11 -1.91
CA ASP A 139 -15.26 13.01 -3.02
C ASP A 139 -13.76 13.14 -3.33
N GLU A 140 -13.43 13.84 -4.42
CA GLU A 140 -12.05 14.08 -4.86
C GLU A 140 -11.22 14.90 -3.87
N GLY A 141 -11.86 15.72 -3.02
CA GLY A 141 -11.21 16.53 -1.99
C GLY A 141 -10.73 15.69 -0.80
N PHE A 142 -11.27 14.48 -0.62
CA PHE A 142 -10.78 13.54 0.38
C PHE A 142 -9.42 12.94 0.02
N VAL A 143 -9.09 12.85 -1.27
CA VAL A 143 -7.84 12.23 -1.71
C VAL A 143 -6.64 13.08 -1.30
N GLY A 144 -5.73 12.50 -0.51
CA GLY A 144 -4.58 13.21 0.05
C GLY A 144 -4.91 14.11 1.25
N SER A 145 -6.15 14.09 1.75
CA SER A 145 -6.59 14.94 2.88
C SER A 145 -5.81 14.72 4.17
N ALA A 146 -5.25 13.53 4.39
CA ALA A 146 -4.45 13.23 5.58
C ALA A 146 -3.00 13.71 5.48
N LEU A 147 -2.57 14.27 4.35
CA LEU A 147 -1.19 14.71 4.14
C LEU A 147 -0.93 16.14 4.60
N ALA A 148 -1.99 16.95 4.76
CA ALA A 148 -1.90 18.29 5.31
C ALA A 148 -1.31 18.25 6.73
N GLY A 149 -0.17 18.92 6.93
CA GLY A 149 0.51 18.99 8.22
C GLY A 149 1.32 17.74 8.62
N THR A 150 1.48 16.77 7.72
CA THR A 150 2.48 15.69 7.90
C THR A 150 3.89 16.27 8.02
N ARG A 151 4.74 15.60 8.78
CA ARG A 151 6.11 16.01 9.08
C ARG A 151 7.07 14.89 8.74
N GLU A 152 8.29 15.24 8.37
CA GLU A 152 9.34 14.23 8.26
C GLU A 152 9.68 13.72 9.66
N TYR A 153 10.17 12.48 9.76
CA TYR A 153 10.44 11.85 11.06
C TYR A 153 11.38 12.70 11.94
N ALA A 154 12.36 13.37 11.33
CA ALA A 154 13.29 14.26 12.02
C ALA A 154 12.61 15.47 12.70
N ASP A 155 11.40 15.84 12.27
CA ASP A 155 10.65 17.00 12.76
C ASP A 155 9.54 16.61 13.76
N VAL A 156 9.46 15.32 14.13
CA VAL A 156 8.45 14.81 15.06
C VAL A 156 8.97 14.98 16.50
N PRO A 157 8.33 15.81 17.35
CA PRO A 157 8.68 15.86 18.77
C PRO A 157 8.37 14.52 19.45
N PRO A 158 9.03 14.16 20.57
CA PRO A 158 8.76 12.92 21.29
C PRO A 158 7.26 12.75 21.58
N LEU A 159 6.68 11.66 21.09
CA LEU A 159 5.25 11.38 21.26
C LEU A 159 5.00 10.65 22.58
N PRO A 160 3.94 10.97 23.34
CA PRO A 160 3.45 10.10 24.41
C PRO A 160 3.02 8.74 23.83
N ALA A 161 2.87 7.71 24.68
CA ALA A 161 2.56 6.34 24.29
C ALA A 161 1.53 6.28 23.13
N PRO A 162 1.88 5.72 21.97
CA PRO A 162 1.28 6.20 20.73
C PRO A 162 -0.03 5.50 20.35
N ALA A 163 -0.91 6.26 19.68
CA ALA A 163 -2.18 5.76 19.12
C ALA A 163 -2.03 4.65 18.06
N TRP A 164 -0.79 4.34 17.61
CA TRP A 164 -0.51 3.24 16.71
C TRP A 164 -0.31 1.88 17.40
N LEU A 165 -0.37 1.82 18.74
CA LEU A 165 -0.29 0.58 19.52
C LEU A 165 -1.13 -0.60 18.97
N PRO A 166 -2.37 -0.40 18.45
CA PRO A 166 -3.15 -1.49 17.85
C PRO A 166 -2.50 -2.15 16.62
N TYR A 167 -1.54 -1.48 15.97
CA TYR A 167 -0.86 -1.97 14.76
C TYR A 167 0.52 -2.58 15.04
N THR A 168 1.07 -2.39 16.24
CA THR A 168 2.42 -2.86 16.58
C THR A 168 2.45 -4.08 17.49
N ALA A 169 1.43 -4.28 18.32
CA ALA A 169 1.28 -5.53 19.06
C ALA A 169 -0.13 -5.67 19.63
N ARG A 170 -0.83 -6.74 19.25
CA ARG A 170 -1.50 -7.52 20.29
C ARG A 170 -0.66 -8.77 20.50
N TRP A 171 0.29 -8.68 21.42
CA TRP A 171 0.54 -9.84 22.29
C TRP A 171 -0.34 -9.63 23.52
N THR A 172 -1.65 -9.85 23.35
CA THR A 172 -2.45 -10.20 24.52
C THR A 172 -2.04 -11.61 24.86
N SER A 173 -1.13 -11.76 25.81
CA SER A 173 -1.06 -12.98 26.61
C SER A 173 -2.41 -13.10 27.34
N SER A 174 -3.43 -13.61 26.65
CA SER A 174 -4.62 -14.10 27.31
C SER A 174 -4.21 -15.36 28.07
N GLY A 175 -3.94 -15.21 29.37
CA GLY A 175 -3.96 -16.29 30.35
C GLY A 175 -2.67 -17.09 30.52
N ARG A 176 -1.81 -16.65 31.46
CA ARG A 176 -1.42 -17.44 32.63
C ARG A 176 -1.35 -16.51 33.83
#